data_AF-A0A8K0ABV9-F1
#
_entry.id   AF-A0A8K0ABV9-F1
#
_cell.length_a   1.000
_cell.length_b   1.000
_cell.length_c   1.000
_cell.angle_alpha   90.00
_cell.angle_beta   90.00
_cell.angle_gamma   90.00
#
_symmetry.space_group_name_H-M   'P 1'
#
loop_
_entity.id
_entity.type
_entity.pdbx_description
1 polymer ?
#
loop_
_entity_poly.entity_id
_entity_poly.type
_entity_poly.pdbx_seq_one_letter_code
_entity_poly.pdbx_strand_id
1 'polypeptide(L)'
;MFRKAFERGVSAMARNTPRTREPRRRAHDAAVSGGGVPGPRGQAGATPLAGEQASRGQHSSAAPEPQPETKLFRGHETTFPCMMKKSLQGPDPTYQKVVSGYKLFQSDEPFHCELNGGVLPELEVAYETWGRLNESRSNAVIIHTGLSANSHARSHEENPSPGWWEKFIGPGCAIDTNHFFVICANNIGGCYGSSGPSSKNPLTDEPYATTFPIVTVADMVNSQFMLLDHLGIHKLHAAVGPSLGGMISLMAGALYPDRVGRVVSISACAQSHPASIAMRYLQRRCIMQDPNWNNGYYYHGKYPGQGMKMAREIATTTYRSGPEWEIRFSRKKLSGNVSLCPTFEIESYIDYQGAQFMSKYDPNSLLYISKAMDLFDISDGYSSLVEGLQRVRCPIMVMGVQSDILFPVWQQRELAKLLHQAGQ
;
A
#
# COMPACT_ATOMS: atom_id res chain seq x y z
N MET A 1 7.70 8.34 27.80
CA MET A 1 8.63 7.23 27.50
C MET A 1 8.63 6.91 26.00
N PHE A 2 7.48 6.57 25.41
CA PHE A 2 7.32 6.32 23.96
C PHE A 2 7.89 7.40 23.02
N ARG A 3 7.60 8.69 23.25
CA ARG A 3 8.13 9.80 22.42
C ARG A 3 9.67 9.83 22.37
N LYS A 4 10.33 9.74 23.53
CA LYS A 4 11.80 9.73 23.62
C LYS A 4 12.41 8.45 23.00
N ALA A 5 11.72 7.31 23.10
CA ALA A 5 12.18 6.06 22.50
C ALA A 5 12.00 6.02 20.97
N PHE A 6 10.90 6.59 20.47
CA PHE A 6 10.65 6.78 19.03
C PHE A 6 11.65 7.78 18.43
N GLU A 7 11.89 8.92 19.10
CA GLU A 7 12.93 9.89 18.71
C GLU A 7 14.32 9.23 18.66
N ARG A 8 14.65 8.32 19.60
CA ARG A 8 15.91 7.53 19.57
C ARG A 8 15.96 6.55 18.40
N GLY A 9 14.86 5.86 18.09
CA GLY A 9 14.76 4.94 16.94
C GLY A 9 14.89 5.66 15.60
N VAL A 10 14.20 6.79 15.42
CA VAL A 10 14.30 7.64 14.23
C VAL A 10 15.70 8.27 14.12
N SER A 11 16.29 8.72 15.24
CA SER A 11 17.64 9.29 15.28
C SER A 11 18.74 8.25 15.02
N ALA A 12 18.51 6.97 15.34
CA ALA A 12 19.40 5.87 14.95
C ALA A 12 19.36 5.62 13.43
N MET A 13 18.19 5.76 12.78
CA MET A 13 18.10 5.71 11.31
C MET A 13 18.77 6.92 10.63
N ALA A 14 18.59 8.13 11.16
CA ALA A 14 19.12 9.35 10.56
C ALA A 14 20.65 9.50 10.67
N ARG A 15 21.32 8.73 11.55
CA ARG A 15 22.79 8.78 11.74
C ARG A 15 23.59 8.04 10.65
N ASN A 16 22.92 7.28 9.76
CA ASN A 16 23.56 6.57 8.65
C ASN A 16 23.46 7.29 7.30
N THR A 17 23.01 8.55 7.26
CA THR A 17 22.97 9.37 6.05
C THR A 17 24.17 10.33 6.01
N PRO A 18 24.98 10.37 4.92
CA PRO A 18 26.08 11.32 4.83
C PRO A 18 25.55 12.77 4.83
N ARG A 19 26.05 13.62 5.73
CA ARG A 19 25.76 15.05 5.72
C ARG A 19 26.50 15.72 4.54
N THR A 20 25.76 16.14 3.52
CA THR A 20 26.29 17.02 2.45
C THR A 20 25.88 18.47 2.68
N ARG A 21 26.87 19.37 2.58
CA ARG A 21 26.75 20.83 2.73
C ARG A 21 25.81 21.43 1.66
N GLU A 22 24.95 22.36 2.07
CA GLU A 22 24.10 23.16 1.18
C GLU A 22 24.92 24.10 0.26
N PRO A 23 24.58 24.24 -1.03
CA PRO A 23 25.00 25.37 -1.84
C PRO A 23 23.92 26.48 -1.87
N ARG A 24 24.41 27.72 -1.80
CA ARG A 24 23.66 28.98 -1.78
C ARG A 24 22.76 29.16 -3.02
N ARG A 25 21.52 29.62 -2.79
CA ARG A 25 20.56 30.08 -3.81
C ARG A 25 21.10 31.28 -4.59
N ARG A 26 20.98 31.26 -5.92
CA ARG A 26 20.92 32.47 -6.77
C ARG A 26 19.53 32.57 -7.39
N ALA A 27 18.95 33.75 -7.27
CA ALA A 27 17.69 34.14 -7.88
C ALA A 27 17.89 34.43 -9.38
N HIS A 28 16.91 34.08 -10.21
CA HIS A 28 16.74 34.62 -11.55
C HIS A 28 15.26 34.88 -11.79
N ASP A 29 14.93 36.18 -11.90
CA ASP A 29 13.69 36.69 -12.47
C ASP A 29 13.75 36.59 -14.00
N ALA A 30 12.64 36.24 -14.64
CA ALA A 30 12.38 36.57 -16.04
C ALA A 30 10.88 36.73 -16.30
N ALA A 31 10.56 37.88 -16.86
CA ALA A 31 9.23 38.40 -17.14
C ALA A 31 8.50 37.65 -18.28
N VAL A 32 7.17 37.64 -18.19
CA VAL A 32 6.24 37.16 -19.22
C VAL A 32 5.65 38.39 -19.93
N SER A 33 5.76 38.44 -21.25
CA SER A 33 5.02 39.36 -22.12
C SER A 33 4.34 38.55 -23.23
N GLY A 34 3.12 38.96 -23.56
CA GLY A 34 2.13 38.16 -24.28
C GLY A 34 2.25 38.11 -25.80
N GLY A 35 1.31 37.38 -26.40
CA GLY A 35 1.13 37.24 -27.84
C GLY A 35 -0.02 36.29 -28.14
N GLY A 36 -1.23 36.83 -28.26
CA GLY A 36 -2.42 36.09 -28.70
C GLY A 36 -2.45 35.88 -30.21
N VAL A 37 -3.05 34.77 -30.64
CA VAL A 37 -3.28 34.43 -32.05
C VAL A 37 -4.77 34.09 -32.23
N PRO A 38 -5.47 34.61 -33.25
CA PRO A 38 -6.81 34.16 -33.62
C PRO A 38 -6.78 33.15 -34.80
N GLY A 39 -7.74 32.22 -34.83
CA GLY A 39 -8.11 31.45 -36.05
C GLY A 39 -8.91 32.32 -37.05
N PRO A 40 -9.69 31.79 -38.02
CA PRO A 40 -10.04 30.38 -38.30
C PRO A 40 -10.09 30.00 -39.82
N ARG A 41 -10.47 28.75 -40.14
CA ARG A 41 -11.51 28.32 -41.13
C ARG A 41 -11.16 27.00 -41.82
N GLY A 42 -12.10 26.04 -41.75
CA GLY A 42 -12.13 24.86 -42.59
C GLY A 42 -13.00 25.06 -43.84
N GLN A 43 -12.78 24.21 -44.83
CA GLN A 43 -13.77 23.86 -45.85
C GLN A 43 -13.43 22.49 -46.45
N ALA A 44 -14.46 21.69 -46.64
CA ALA A 44 -14.47 20.38 -47.27
C ALA A 44 -14.61 20.50 -48.80
N GLY A 45 -14.19 19.47 -49.53
CA GLY A 45 -14.46 19.32 -50.96
C GLY A 45 -14.15 17.90 -51.44
N ALA A 46 -15.12 17.28 -52.11
CA ALA A 46 -15.20 15.86 -52.46
C ALA A 46 -14.50 15.47 -53.79
N THR A 47 -14.23 14.16 -53.91
CA THR A 47 -13.99 13.28 -55.09
C THR A 47 -14.89 13.56 -56.33
N PRO A 48 -14.70 13.00 -57.57
CA PRO A 48 -14.17 11.64 -57.89
C PRO A 48 -13.47 11.37 -59.28
N LEU A 49 -12.98 10.12 -59.42
CA LEU A 49 -13.03 9.16 -60.57
C LEU A 49 -12.19 9.27 -61.88
N ALA A 50 -11.56 8.11 -62.16
CA ALA A 50 -11.47 7.34 -63.41
C ALA A 50 -10.45 7.72 -64.52
N GLY A 51 -9.74 6.69 -65.02
CA GLY A 51 -8.97 6.76 -66.27
C GLY A 51 -8.06 5.54 -66.50
N GLU A 52 -8.41 4.76 -67.51
CA GLU A 52 -7.92 3.44 -67.90
C GLU A 52 -6.57 3.41 -68.66
N GLN A 53 -6.03 2.17 -68.72
CA GLN A 53 -5.34 1.53 -69.87
C GLN A 53 -3.82 1.60 -70.07
N ALA A 54 -3.36 0.46 -70.58
CA ALA A 54 -2.00 -0.05 -70.64
C ALA A 54 -1.31 0.24 -71.98
N SER A 55 0.03 0.21 -71.99
CA SER A 55 0.79 -0.24 -73.16
C SER A 55 2.15 -0.84 -72.76
N ARG A 56 2.51 -1.93 -73.42
CA ARG A 56 3.81 -2.62 -73.37
C ARG A 56 4.82 -1.86 -74.23
N GLY A 57 6.06 -1.72 -73.74
CA GLY A 57 7.23 -1.27 -74.49
C GLY A 57 8.49 -1.95 -73.96
N GLN A 58 9.41 -2.27 -74.87
CA GLN A 58 10.45 -3.29 -74.78
C GLN A 58 11.70 -2.95 -73.94
N HIS A 59 12.46 -4.00 -73.65
CA HIS A 59 13.75 -4.08 -72.95
C HIS A 59 14.78 -2.99 -73.28
N SER A 60 15.42 -2.47 -72.24
CA SER A 60 16.85 -2.13 -72.24
C SER A 60 17.42 -2.42 -70.84
N SER A 61 18.43 -3.29 -70.79
CA SER A 61 19.19 -3.63 -69.59
C SER A 61 20.11 -2.49 -69.21
N ALA A 62 19.68 -1.64 -68.28
CA ALA A 62 20.56 -0.74 -67.55
C ALA A 62 20.90 -1.38 -66.19
N ALA A 63 22.18 -1.43 -65.84
CA ALA A 63 22.63 -1.81 -64.51
C ALA A 63 21.93 -0.94 -63.46
N PRO A 64 21.49 -1.47 -62.32
CA PRO A 64 20.84 -0.65 -61.31
C PRO A 64 21.86 0.34 -60.75
N GLU A 65 21.62 1.64 -60.99
CA GLU A 65 22.25 2.70 -60.22
C GLU A 65 22.04 2.45 -58.72
N PRO A 66 23.02 2.77 -57.86
CA PRO A 66 22.83 2.62 -56.43
C PRO A 66 21.69 3.55 -56.01
N GLN A 67 20.56 2.96 -55.61
CA GLN A 67 19.46 3.72 -55.04
C GLN A 67 20.00 4.52 -53.85
N PRO A 68 19.65 5.82 -53.71
CA PRO A 68 20.06 6.56 -52.54
C PRO A 68 19.47 5.85 -51.32
N GLU A 69 20.31 5.55 -50.33
CA GLU A 69 19.91 5.01 -49.03
C GLU A 69 18.93 5.97 -48.33
N THR A 70 17.66 5.93 -48.68
CA THR A 70 16.58 6.63 -47.99
C THR A 70 15.70 5.64 -47.26
N LYS A 71 16.32 4.85 -46.38
CA LYS A 71 15.65 4.41 -45.15
C LYS A 71 16.21 5.24 -44.00
N LEU A 72 15.77 6.50 -43.93
CA LEU A 72 16.12 7.44 -42.87
C LEU A 72 15.55 7.03 -41.49
N PHE A 73 14.70 6.00 -41.45
CA PHE A 73 14.16 5.43 -40.21
C PHE A 73 14.68 4.00 -40.01
N ARG A 74 15.47 3.79 -38.94
CA ARG A 74 15.96 2.49 -38.47
C ARG A 74 15.29 2.07 -37.15
N GLY A 75 13.96 2.19 -37.05
CA GLY A 75 13.23 1.64 -35.90
C GLY A 75 12.97 0.16 -36.14
N HIS A 76 13.71 -0.75 -35.49
CA HIS A 76 13.66 -2.17 -35.82
C HIS A 76 13.50 -3.15 -34.63
N GLU A 77 13.11 -2.69 -33.45
CA GLU A 77 12.74 -3.62 -32.37
C GLU A 77 11.35 -3.28 -31.83
N THR A 78 10.38 -4.15 -32.15
CA THR A 78 9.03 -4.16 -31.56
C THR A 78 8.98 -5.00 -30.28
N THR A 79 10.13 -5.53 -29.85
CA THR A 79 10.25 -6.35 -28.65
C THR A 79 10.56 -5.49 -27.44
N PHE A 80 9.79 -5.65 -26.37
CA PHE A 80 9.98 -4.95 -25.09
C PHE A 80 10.47 -5.93 -24.02
N PRO A 81 11.75 -6.33 -24.01
CA PRO A 81 12.26 -7.35 -23.09
C PRO A 81 12.16 -6.95 -21.61
N CYS A 82 12.05 -5.65 -21.29
CA CYS A 82 11.73 -5.18 -19.94
C CYS A 82 10.37 -5.65 -19.43
N MET A 83 9.41 -5.89 -20.33
CA MET A 83 8.13 -6.50 -19.98
C MET A 83 8.29 -8.00 -19.61
N MET A 84 9.48 -8.59 -19.84
CA MET A 84 9.73 -10.02 -19.69
C MET A 84 10.84 -10.40 -18.68
N LYS A 85 11.66 -9.45 -18.20
CA LYS A 85 12.80 -9.73 -17.29
C LYS A 85 12.41 -9.70 -15.81
N LYS A 86 13.13 -10.48 -15.00
CA LYS A 86 13.12 -10.42 -13.52
C LYS A 86 14.48 -9.94 -12.98
N SER A 87 14.42 -8.86 -12.19
CA SER A 87 15.18 -8.63 -10.93
C SER A 87 16.57 -7.95 -10.90
N LEU A 88 16.71 -6.96 -9.99
CA LEU A 88 17.90 -6.49 -9.24
C LEU A 88 17.49 -5.89 -7.86
N GLN A 89 18.25 -6.12 -6.76
CA GLN A 89 17.90 -5.79 -5.35
C GLN A 89 17.72 -4.30 -4.96
N GLY A 90 16.91 -4.02 -3.92
CA GLY A 90 16.64 -2.69 -3.35
C GLY A 90 16.34 -2.68 -1.83
N PRO A 91 16.41 -1.52 -1.12
CA PRO A 91 16.47 -1.42 0.34
C PRO A 91 15.10 -1.33 1.07
N ASP A 92 13.98 -1.65 0.42
CA ASP A 92 12.65 -1.54 1.04
C ASP A 92 12.40 -2.65 2.07
N PRO A 93 11.50 -2.42 3.06
CA PRO A 93 11.14 -3.44 4.03
C PRO A 93 10.70 -4.71 3.30
N THR A 94 11.29 -5.83 3.72
CA THR A 94 11.00 -7.13 3.13
C THR A 94 9.71 -7.64 3.74
N TYR A 95 8.58 -7.37 3.09
CA TYR A 95 7.34 -8.09 3.39
C TYR A 95 7.56 -9.54 2.97
N GLN A 96 7.72 -10.43 3.94
CA GLN A 96 7.86 -11.85 3.67
C GLN A 96 6.48 -12.48 3.52
N LYS A 97 6.37 -13.48 2.65
CA LYS A 97 5.18 -14.33 2.62
C LYS A 97 5.24 -15.23 3.85
N VAL A 98 4.56 -14.81 4.92
CA VAL A 98 4.47 -15.57 6.16
C VAL A 98 3.43 -16.67 5.94
N VAL A 99 3.90 -17.91 5.98
CA VAL A 99 3.07 -19.12 5.80
C VAL A 99 3.06 -20.03 7.03
N SER A 100 3.92 -19.75 8.01
CA SER A 100 4.09 -20.51 9.25
C SER A 100 4.72 -19.61 10.33
N GLY A 101 4.73 -20.07 11.59
CA GLY A 101 5.32 -19.35 12.73
C GLY A 101 4.36 -18.38 13.42
N TYR A 102 3.14 -18.21 12.89
CA TYR A 102 2.05 -17.54 13.60
C TYR A 102 1.17 -18.55 14.33
N LYS A 103 0.46 -18.07 15.34
CA LYS A 103 -0.64 -18.78 16.01
C LYS A 103 -1.95 -18.43 15.33
N LEU A 104 -2.92 -19.33 15.41
CA LEU A 104 -4.24 -19.15 14.84
C LEU A 104 -5.29 -19.12 15.95
N PHE A 105 -6.07 -18.06 16.00
CA PHE A 105 -7.35 -18.04 16.72
C PHE A 105 -8.45 -18.44 15.74
N GLN A 106 -9.24 -19.43 16.11
CA GLN A 106 -10.37 -19.92 15.32
C GLN A 106 -11.66 -19.72 16.12
N SER A 107 -12.70 -19.27 15.43
CA SER A 107 -14.06 -19.13 15.94
C SER A 107 -15.02 -19.80 14.97
N ASP A 108 -15.74 -20.82 15.47
CA ASP A 108 -16.80 -21.52 14.73
C ASP A 108 -18.14 -20.76 14.79
N GLU A 109 -18.20 -19.68 15.58
CA GLU A 109 -19.35 -18.78 15.61
C GLU A 109 -19.35 -17.85 14.39
N PRO A 110 -20.52 -17.62 13.74
CA PRO A 110 -20.63 -16.73 12.60
C PRO A 110 -20.13 -15.32 12.89
N PHE A 111 -19.21 -14.83 12.08
CA PHE A 111 -18.74 -13.45 12.13
C PHE A 111 -19.54 -12.59 11.16
N HIS A 112 -20.33 -11.66 11.72
CA HIS A 112 -21.15 -10.74 10.95
C HIS A 112 -20.35 -9.49 10.57
N CYS A 113 -20.18 -9.27 9.26
CA CYS A 113 -19.57 -8.05 8.74
C CYS A 113 -20.59 -6.91 8.72
N GLU A 114 -20.11 -5.69 8.89
CA GLU A 114 -20.94 -4.48 8.96
C GLU A 114 -21.76 -4.22 7.69
N LEU A 115 -21.19 -4.54 6.52
CA LEU A 115 -21.78 -4.18 5.24
C LEU A 115 -22.47 -5.35 4.53
N ASN A 116 -23.54 -5.01 3.82
CA ASN A 116 -24.24 -5.87 2.85
C ASN A 116 -24.74 -7.21 3.42
N GLY A 117 -24.94 -7.32 4.73
CA GLY A 117 -25.32 -8.58 5.39
C GLY A 117 -24.28 -9.67 5.23
N GLY A 118 -23.01 -9.31 5.04
CA GLY A 118 -21.91 -10.27 4.90
C GLY A 118 -21.74 -11.10 6.15
N VAL A 119 -21.57 -12.42 6.00
CA VAL A 119 -21.33 -13.35 7.10
C VAL A 119 -20.21 -14.30 6.70
N LEU A 120 -19.24 -14.45 7.59
CA LEU A 120 -18.27 -15.54 7.54
C LEU A 120 -18.76 -16.65 8.49
N PRO A 121 -19.04 -17.87 8.01
CA PRO A 121 -19.51 -18.97 8.86
C PRO A 121 -18.52 -19.33 9.98
N GLU A 122 -17.23 -19.21 9.67
CA GLU A 122 -16.12 -19.41 10.59
C GLU A 122 -15.11 -18.28 10.38
N LEU A 123 -14.38 -17.93 11.44
CA LEU A 123 -13.39 -16.86 11.43
C LEU A 123 -12.04 -17.36 11.95
N GLU A 124 -10.99 -17.06 11.20
CA GLU A 124 -9.61 -17.29 11.58
C GLU A 124 -8.85 -15.97 11.66
N VAL A 125 -8.10 -15.78 12.75
CA VAL A 125 -7.20 -14.63 12.93
C VAL A 125 -5.80 -15.13 13.25
N ALA A 126 -4.87 -14.92 12.32
CA ALA A 126 -3.46 -15.21 12.52
C ALA A 126 -2.79 -14.11 13.34
N TYR A 127 -2.01 -14.50 14.36
CA TYR A 127 -1.35 -13.56 15.25
C TYR A 127 -0.02 -14.09 15.79
N GLU A 128 0.83 -13.16 16.23
CA GLU A 128 2.09 -13.44 16.89
C GLU A 128 2.22 -12.60 18.16
N THR A 129 3.08 -13.06 19.08
CA THR A 129 3.22 -12.45 20.41
C THR A 129 4.68 -12.37 20.86
N TRP A 130 5.05 -11.28 21.54
CA TRP A 130 6.38 -11.09 22.15
C TRP A 130 6.29 -10.56 23.58
N GLY A 131 7.25 -10.91 24.43
CA GLY A 131 7.23 -10.53 25.85
C GLY A 131 6.33 -11.43 26.70
N ARG A 132 6.08 -11.03 27.94
CA ARG A 132 5.31 -11.81 28.93
C ARG A 132 4.08 -11.04 29.41
N LEU A 133 2.91 -11.66 29.30
CA LEU A 133 1.67 -11.14 29.89
C LEU A 133 1.77 -11.23 31.41
N ASN A 134 1.52 -10.12 32.10
CA ASN A 134 1.56 -10.09 33.56
C ASN A 134 0.30 -10.73 34.17
N GLU A 135 0.32 -11.01 35.48
CA GLU A 135 -0.77 -11.71 36.18
C GLU A 135 -2.12 -10.98 36.05
N SER A 136 -2.10 -9.65 36.11
CA SER A 136 -3.28 -8.80 35.94
C SER A 136 -3.68 -8.55 34.49
N ARG A 137 -2.95 -9.11 33.52
CA ARG A 137 -3.13 -8.95 32.06
C ARG A 137 -3.24 -7.50 31.60
N SER A 138 -2.59 -6.58 32.31
CA SER A 138 -2.71 -5.12 32.14
C SER A 138 -1.61 -4.51 31.26
N ASN A 139 -0.62 -5.30 30.83
CA ASN A 139 0.53 -4.86 30.03
C ASN A 139 0.44 -5.25 28.55
N ALA A 140 -0.75 -5.63 28.05
CA ALA A 140 -0.94 -6.02 26.66
C ALA A 140 -0.94 -4.82 25.70
N VAL A 141 -0.11 -4.87 24.66
CA VAL A 141 -0.06 -3.87 23.58
C VAL A 141 -0.38 -4.57 22.27
N ILE A 142 -1.41 -4.11 21.55
CA ILE A 142 -1.70 -4.62 20.20
C ILE A 142 -1.09 -3.71 19.13
N ILE A 143 -0.48 -4.35 18.14
CA ILE A 143 0.09 -3.74 16.95
C ILE A 143 -0.84 -4.01 15.78
N HIS A 144 -1.47 -2.96 15.27
CA HIS A 144 -2.29 -3.02 14.06
C HIS A 144 -1.43 -2.77 12.82
N THR A 145 -1.60 -3.60 11.81
CA THR A 145 -0.73 -3.62 10.63
C THR A 145 -1.17 -2.62 9.56
N GLY A 146 -0.22 -2.19 8.72
CA GLY A 146 -0.53 -1.51 7.46
C GLY A 146 -1.09 -2.48 6.40
N LEU A 147 -1.51 -1.95 5.25
CA LEU A 147 -2.15 -2.73 4.16
C LEU A 147 -1.39 -4.01 3.78
N SER A 148 -0.06 -3.93 3.64
CA SER A 148 0.76 -5.03 3.13
C SER A 148 1.43 -5.90 4.21
N ALA A 149 1.27 -5.54 5.48
CA ALA A 149 1.98 -6.18 6.58
C ALA A 149 1.18 -7.37 7.14
N ASN A 150 1.91 -8.35 7.66
CA ASN A 150 1.39 -9.56 8.31
C ASN A 150 1.57 -9.46 9.84
N SER A 151 1.21 -10.54 10.56
CA SER A 151 1.43 -10.65 12.01
C SER A 151 2.90 -10.55 12.40
N HIS A 152 3.84 -10.87 11.51
CA HIS A 152 5.26 -10.99 11.82
C HIS A 152 5.98 -9.63 11.95
N ALA A 153 5.71 -8.94 13.06
CA ALA A 153 6.28 -7.63 13.34
C ALA A 153 7.74 -7.70 13.83
N ARG A 154 8.17 -8.83 14.40
CA ARG A 154 9.52 -9.06 14.90
C ARG A 154 9.92 -10.54 14.86
N SER A 155 11.20 -10.82 14.65
CA SER A 155 11.82 -12.13 14.80
C SER A 155 11.54 -12.77 16.17
N HIS A 156 11.33 -14.09 16.18
CA HIS A 156 11.23 -14.93 17.37
C HIS A 156 11.71 -16.36 17.05
N GLU A 157 11.72 -17.26 18.02
CA GLU A 157 12.33 -18.60 17.87
C GLU A 157 11.73 -19.42 16.72
N GLU A 158 10.40 -19.45 16.62
CA GLU A 158 9.69 -20.18 15.56
C GLU A 158 9.75 -19.49 14.18
N ASN A 159 10.10 -18.20 14.13
CA ASN A 159 10.33 -17.46 12.89
C ASN A 159 11.48 -16.44 13.08
N PRO A 160 12.74 -16.84 12.83
CA PRO A 160 13.91 -16.00 13.11
C PRO A 160 14.15 -14.91 12.06
N SER A 161 13.36 -14.87 10.99
CA SER A 161 13.44 -13.81 9.99
C SER A 161 13.17 -12.44 10.61
N PRO A 162 13.78 -11.36 10.10
CA PRO A 162 13.43 -10.02 10.54
C PRO A 162 11.98 -9.67 10.19
N GLY A 163 11.22 -9.21 11.18
CA GLY A 163 9.85 -8.75 11.01
C GLY A 163 9.74 -7.36 10.38
N TRP A 164 8.54 -6.98 9.94
CA TRP A 164 8.34 -5.70 9.25
C TRP A 164 8.55 -4.47 10.16
N TRP A 165 8.52 -4.65 11.48
CA TRP A 165 8.79 -3.60 12.47
C TRP A 165 9.94 -3.94 13.43
N GLU A 166 10.87 -4.81 13.00
CA GLU A 166 11.93 -5.43 13.80
C GLU A 166 12.64 -4.49 14.79
N LYS A 167 13.02 -3.29 14.33
CA LYS A 167 13.83 -2.34 15.11
C LYS A 167 13.06 -1.60 16.20
N PHE A 168 11.73 -1.64 16.18
CA PHE A 168 10.88 -0.89 17.11
C PHE A 168 10.35 -1.74 18.25
N ILE A 169 10.33 -3.06 18.08
CA ILE A 169 9.81 -4.02 19.05
C ILE A 169 10.99 -4.82 19.58
N GLY A 170 11.06 -5.05 20.89
CA GLY A 170 12.10 -5.87 21.51
C GLY A 170 12.64 -5.30 22.82
N PRO A 171 13.55 -6.01 23.51
CA PRO A 171 14.13 -5.56 24.78
C PRO A 171 14.80 -4.18 24.66
N GLY A 172 14.33 -3.19 25.42
CA GLY A 172 14.84 -1.82 25.40
C GLY A 172 14.46 -0.98 24.17
N CYS A 173 13.66 -1.52 23.25
CA CYS A 173 13.16 -0.80 22.07
C CYS A 173 12.01 0.16 22.43
N ALA A 174 11.44 0.83 21.42
CA ALA A 174 10.31 1.74 21.63
C ALA A 174 9.06 1.03 22.16
N ILE A 175 8.82 -0.19 21.68
CA ILE A 175 7.82 -1.12 22.19
C ILE A 175 8.60 -2.22 22.94
N ASP A 176 8.85 -1.96 24.22
CA ASP A 176 9.77 -2.76 25.03
C ASP A 176 9.12 -4.06 25.54
N THR A 177 9.58 -5.20 25.01
CA THR A 177 9.06 -6.53 25.37
C THR A 177 9.51 -7.00 26.76
N ASN A 178 10.40 -6.26 27.44
CA ASN A 178 10.69 -6.48 28.86
C ASN A 178 9.54 -6.00 29.76
N HIS A 179 8.71 -5.08 29.26
CA HIS A 179 7.62 -4.46 30.02
C HIS A 179 6.24 -4.83 29.48
N PHE A 180 6.11 -5.01 28.16
CA PHE A 180 4.84 -5.23 27.49
C PHE A 180 4.73 -6.63 26.91
N PHE A 181 3.51 -7.15 26.93
CA PHE A 181 3.11 -8.29 26.12
C PHE A 181 2.57 -7.76 24.80
N VAL A 182 3.36 -7.88 23.73
CA VAL A 182 3.05 -7.34 22.42
C VAL A 182 2.32 -8.39 21.60
N ILE A 183 1.23 -8.01 20.95
CA ILE A 183 0.43 -8.85 20.06
C ILE A 183 0.41 -8.17 18.70
N CYS A 184 0.61 -8.90 17.61
CA CYS A 184 0.37 -8.39 16.26
C CYS A 184 -0.49 -9.39 15.49
N ALA A 185 -1.65 -8.93 15.04
CA ALA A 185 -2.61 -9.75 14.30
C ALA A 185 -2.60 -9.36 12.82
N ASN A 186 -2.70 -10.34 11.94
CA ASN A 186 -2.97 -10.11 10.54
C ASN A 186 -4.45 -9.73 10.36
N ASN A 187 -4.74 -8.72 9.54
CA ASN A 187 -6.11 -8.25 9.33
C ASN A 187 -6.95 -9.31 8.59
N ILE A 188 -8.23 -9.43 8.95
CA ILE A 188 -9.20 -10.14 8.11
C ILE A 188 -9.34 -9.43 6.76
N GLY A 189 -9.61 -10.19 5.69
CA GLY A 189 -9.48 -9.73 4.30
C GLY A 189 -8.03 -9.70 3.79
N GLY A 190 -7.05 -10.00 4.64
CA GLY A 190 -5.64 -10.18 4.26
C GLY A 190 -5.35 -11.59 3.72
N CYS A 191 -4.06 -11.90 3.51
CA CYS A 191 -3.63 -13.17 2.89
C CYS A 191 -2.49 -13.89 3.62
N TYR A 192 -2.31 -13.62 4.92
CA TYR A 192 -1.23 -14.17 5.73
C TYR A 192 -1.80 -14.88 6.98
N GLY A 193 -2.66 -15.86 6.76
CA GLY A 193 -3.22 -16.74 7.78
C GLY A 193 -4.65 -16.38 8.21
N SER A 194 -4.96 -15.10 8.47
CA SER A 194 -6.34 -14.70 8.80
C SER A 194 -7.30 -14.89 7.62
N SER A 195 -8.59 -15.10 7.90
CA SER A 195 -9.64 -15.26 6.89
C SER A 195 -9.63 -14.10 5.89
N GLY A 196 -9.55 -14.44 4.60
CA GLY A 196 -9.58 -13.48 3.50
C GLY A 196 -10.01 -14.13 2.19
N PRO A 197 -9.97 -13.38 1.07
CA PRO A 197 -10.36 -13.88 -0.25
C PRO A 197 -9.65 -15.16 -0.70
N SER A 198 -8.40 -15.37 -0.28
CA SER A 198 -7.66 -16.60 -0.59
C SER A 198 -7.97 -17.77 0.34
N SER A 199 -8.68 -17.54 1.44
CA SER A 199 -9.05 -18.59 2.39
C SER A 199 -10.12 -19.49 1.80
N LYS A 200 -10.15 -20.73 2.27
CA LYS A 200 -11.14 -21.73 1.86
C LYS A 200 -12.52 -21.31 2.36
N ASN A 201 -13.53 -21.39 1.48
CA ASN A 201 -14.93 -21.23 1.83
C ASN A 201 -15.49 -22.60 2.24
N PRO A 202 -15.95 -22.77 3.50
CA PRO A 202 -16.44 -24.07 3.98
C PRO A 202 -17.70 -24.54 3.26
N LEU A 203 -18.43 -23.64 2.58
CA LEU A 203 -19.65 -23.99 1.83
C LEU A 203 -19.37 -24.54 0.43
N THR A 204 -18.24 -24.18 -0.18
CA THR A 204 -17.93 -24.52 -1.57
C THR A 204 -16.66 -25.33 -1.73
N ASP A 205 -15.86 -25.50 -0.68
CA ASP A 205 -14.53 -26.12 -0.68
C ASP A 205 -13.48 -25.39 -1.53
N GLU A 206 -13.80 -24.18 -2.01
CA GLU A 206 -13.01 -23.35 -2.91
C GLU A 206 -12.59 -22.04 -2.23
N PRO A 207 -11.55 -21.32 -2.70
CA PRO A 207 -11.25 -19.99 -2.18
C PRO A 207 -12.45 -19.05 -2.29
N TYR A 208 -12.68 -18.20 -1.28
CA TYR A 208 -13.77 -17.21 -1.32
C TYR A 208 -13.70 -16.29 -2.55
N ALA A 209 -12.50 -15.95 -3.03
CA ALA A 209 -12.30 -15.03 -4.15
C ALA A 209 -13.10 -13.72 -3.95
N THR A 210 -13.90 -13.33 -4.94
CA THR A 210 -14.77 -12.13 -4.88
C THR A 210 -16.11 -12.37 -4.20
N THR A 211 -16.40 -13.57 -3.70
CA THR A 211 -17.55 -13.82 -2.81
C THR A 211 -17.22 -13.56 -1.35
N PHE A 212 -15.96 -13.26 -1.00
CA PHE A 212 -15.61 -12.82 0.35
C PHE A 212 -16.41 -11.54 0.69
N PRO A 213 -16.93 -11.40 1.92
CA PRO A 213 -17.63 -10.18 2.34
C PRO A 213 -16.74 -8.93 2.24
N ILE A 214 -17.32 -7.80 1.84
CA ILE A 214 -16.62 -6.51 1.90
C ILE A 214 -16.48 -6.15 3.38
N VAL A 215 -15.24 -6.10 3.85
CA VAL A 215 -14.90 -5.76 5.24
C VAL A 215 -14.61 -4.28 5.42
N THR A 216 -14.90 -3.75 6.61
CA THR A 216 -14.55 -2.40 7.05
C THR A 216 -13.41 -2.42 8.07
N VAL A 217 -12.92 -1.24 8.45
CA VAL A 217 -11.96 -1.12 9.56
C VAL A 217 -12.61 -1.55 10.89
N ALA A 218 -13.92 -1.36 11.07
CA ALA A 218 -14.63 -1.82 12.25
C ALA A 218 -14.64 -3.36 12.33
N ASP A 219 -14.87 -4.05 11.22
CA ASP A 219 -14.78 -5.51 11.15
C ASP A 219 -13.37 -6.01 11.54
N MET A 220 -12.32 -5.34 11.07
CA MET A 220 -10.93 -5.66 11.47
C MET A 220 -10.72 -5.50 12.97
N VAL A 221 -11.23 -4.42 13.59
CA VAL A 221 -11.19 -4.24 15.04
C VAL A 221 -11.95 -5.37 15.75
N ASN A 222 -13.18 -5.64 15.35
CA ASN A 222 -14.04 -6.63 16.01
C ASN A 222 -13.40 -8.03 16.00
N SER A 223 -12.86 -8.46 14.86
CA SER A 223 -12.14 -9.75 14.77
C SER A 223 -10.93 -9.83 15.72
N GLN A 224 -10.19 -8.73 15.88
CA GLN A 224 -9.04 -8.68 16.79
C GLN A 224 -9.48 -8.62 18.25
N PHE A 225 -10.63 -8.04 18.56
CA PHE A 225 -11.19 -8.05 19.92
C PHE A 225 -11.70 -9.42 20.33
N MET A 226 -12.24 -10.23 19.40
CA MET A 226 -12.51 -11.65 19.65
C MET A 226 -11.22 -12.42 20.01
N LEU A 227 -10.11 -12.15 19.30
CA LEU A 227 -8.80 -12.69 19.66
C LEU A 227 -8.37 -12.23 21.07
N LEU A 228 -8.58 -10.97 21.43
CA LEU A 228 -8.24 -10.48 22.78
C LEU A 228 -9.07 -11.18 23.86
N ASP A 229 -10.35 -11.45 23.61
CA ASP A 229 -11.22 -12.20 24.51
C ASP A 229 -10.72 -13.64 24.69
N HIS A 230 -10.33 -14.31 23.60
CA HIS A 230 -9.70 -15.63 23.64
C HIS A 230 -8.39 -15.63 24.46
N LEU A 231 -7.57 -14.59 24.32
CA LEU A 231 -6.35 -14.39 25.12
C LEU A 231 -6.63 -13.92 26.55
N GLY A 232 -7.90 -13.75 26.95
CA GLY A 232 -8.32 -13.26 28.26
C GLY A 232 -7.84 -11.85 28.60
N ILE A 233 -7.70 -10.99 27.59
CA ILE A 233 -7.24 -9.60 27.73
C ILE A 233 -8.45 -8.67 27.68
N HIS A 234 -8.93 -8.28 28.86
CA HIS A 234 -10.10 -7.40 28.96
C HIS A 234 -9.79 -5.95 28.57
N LYS A 235 -8.58 -5.47 28.86
CA LYS A 235 -8.16 -4.09 28.57
C LYS A 235 -6.72 -4.04 28.06
N LEU A 236 -6.55 -3.44 26.89
CA LEU A 236 -5.23 -3.14 26.32
C LEU A 236 -4.56 -2.02 27.10
N HIS A 237 -3.26 -2.17 27.33
CA HIS A 237 -2.40 -1.05 27.73
C HIS A 237 -2.37 0.03 26.65
N ALA A 238 -2.22 -0.38 25.38
CA ALA A 238 -2.23 0.49 24.22
C ALA A 238 -2.60 -0.25 22.92
N ALA A 239 -3.26 0.45 22.00
CA ALA A 239 -3.39 0.10 20.60
C ALA A 239 -2.47 0.99 19.76
N VAL A 240 -1.61 0.39 18.94
CA VAL A 240 -0.56 1.09 18.20
C VAL A 240 -0.59 0.67 16.75
N GLY A 241 -0.58 1.62 15.81
CA GLY A 241 -0.49 1.24 14.41
C GLY A 241 -0.09 2.37 13.46
N PRO A 242 0.68 2.04 12.42
CA PRO A 242 0.96 2.96 11.32
C PRO A 242 0.00 2.77 10.14
N SER A 243 -0.26 3.84 9.38
CA SER A 243 -1.08 3.81 8.15
C SER A 243 -2.48 3.23 8.40
N LEU A 244 -2.90 2.19 7.69
CA LEU A 244 -4.13 1.45 8.00
C LEU A 244 -4.19 1.04 9.48
N GLY A 245 -3.09 0.60 10.07
CA GLY A 245 -3.03 0.28 11.49
C GLY A 245 -3.34 1.47 12.40
N GLY A 246 -3.05 2.70 11.96
CA GLY A 246 -3.44 3.91 12.67
C GLY A 246 -4.95 4.16 12.61
N MET A 247 -5.60 3.84 11.50
CA MET A 247 -7.06 3.85 11.36
C MET A 247 -7.71 2.81 12.27
N ILE A 248 -7.19 1.56 12.25
CA ILE A 248 -7.66 0.47 13.12
C ILE A 248 -7.48 0.84 14.59
N SER A 249 -6.35 1.43 14.98
CA SER A 249 -6.10 1.86 16.37
C SER A 249 -7.05 2.96 16.83
N LEU A 250 -7.36 3.93 15.96
CA LEU A 250 -8.34 4.97 16.22
C LEU A 250 -9.73 4.37 16.40
N MET A 251 -10.14 3.49 15.47
CA MET A 251 -11.45 2.83 15.52
C MET A 251 -11.58 1.93 16.74
N ALA A 252 -10.52 1.22 17.14
CA ALA A 252 -10.49 0.42 18.36
C ALA A 252 -10.77 1.28 19.62
N GLY A 253 -10.15 2.46 19.71
CA GLY A 253 -10.42 3.41 20.79
C GLY A 253 -11.85 3.95 20.78
N ALA A 254 -12.49 4.00 19.61
CA ALA A 254 -13.83 4.53 19.43
C ALA A 254 -14.94 3.47 19.61
N LEU A 255 -14.70 2.21 19.23
CA LEU A 255 -15.64 1.09 19.40
C LEU A 255 -15.57 0.49 20.80
N TYR A 256 -14.37 0.44 21.39
CA TYR A 256 -14.14 -0.20 22.69
C TYR A 256 -13.44 0.76 23.67
N PRO A 257 -14.04 1.92 23.98
CA PRO A 257 -13.38 2.97 24.77
C PRO A 257 -12.95 2.54 26.17
N ASP A 258 -13.67 1.61 26.79
CA ASP A 258 -13.34 1.12 28.13
C ASP A 258 -12.24 0.06 28.13
N ARG A 259 -12.02 -0.58 26.97
CA ARG A 259 -11.03 -1.65 26.76
C ARG A 259 -9.72 -1.18 26.12
N VAL A 260 -9.64 0.06 25.65
CA VAL A 260 -8.40 0.62 25.10
C VAL A 260 -7.82 1.65 26.05
N GLY A 261 -6.66 1.36 26.64
CA GLY A 261 -6.03 2.27 27.60
C GLY A 261 -5.35 3.49 26.97
N ARG A 262 -4.80 3.34 25.76
CA ARG A 262 -4.09 4.40 25.00
C ARG A 262 -4.14 4.09 23.51
N VAL A 263 -4.09 5.13 22.68
CA VAL A 263 -3.95 4.98 21.23
C VAL A 263 -2.68 5.66 20.74
N VAL A 264 -1.96 5.02 19.83
CA VAL A 264 -0.87 5.62 19.05
C VAL A 264 -1.18 5.47 17.57
N SER A 265 -1.47 6.58 16.91
CA SER A 265 -1.78 6.65 15.49
C SER A 265 -0.62 7.31 14.73
N ILE A 266 -0.05 6.60 13.74
CA ILE A 266 1.13 7.03 12.99
C ILE A 266 0.81 7.12 11.50
N SER A 267 0.96 8.28 10.87
CA SER A 267 0.69 8.49 9.44
C SER A 267 -0.67 7.95 9.00
N ALA A 268 -1.72 8.32 9.73
CA ALA A 268 -3.12 7.96 9.44
C ALA A 268 -4.01 9.21 9.50
N CYS A 269 -5.32 9.02 9.40
CA CYS A 269 -6.32 10.08 9.34
C CYS A 269 -7.59 9.69 10.10
N ALA A 270 -8.51 10.66 10.28
CA ALA A 270 -9.85 10.41 10.82
C ALA A 270 -10.81 9.84 9.76
N GLN A 271 -10.57 10.16 8.49
CA GLN A 271 -11.30 9.69 7.32
C GLN A 271 -10.38 9.65 6.10
N SER A 272 -10.64 8.77 5.14
CA SER A 272 -9.90 8.76 3.87
C SER A 272 -10.24 9.96 2.99
N HIS A 273 -9.23 10.64 2.45
CA HIS A 273 -9.42 11.83 1.61
C HIS A 273 -9.32 11.54 0.10
N PRO A 274 -9.90 12.41 -0.76
CA PRO A 274 -10.04 12.17 -2.20
C PRO A 274 -8.76 11.75 -2.93
N ALA A 275 -7.62 12.38 -2.62
CA ALA A 275 -6.35 12.03 -3.25
C ALA A 275 -5.97 10.56 -2.98
N SER A 276 -5.96 10.17 -1.70
CA SER A 276 -5.64 8.81 -1.28
C SER A 276 -6.63 7.76 -1.84
N ILE A 277 -7.93 8.13 -1.92
CA ILE A 277 -8.97 7.30 -2.54
C ILE A 277 -8.73 7.13 -4.03
N ALA A 278 -8.42 8.21 -4.76
CA ALA A 278 -8.13 8.14 -6.19
C ALA A 278 -6.91 7.25 -6.48
N MET A 279 -5.83 7.41 -5.71
CA MET A 279 -4.63 6.56 -5.84
C MET A 279 -4.94 5.09 -5.58
N ARG A 280 -5.65 4.76 -4.51
CA ARG A 280 -6.04 3.38 -4.19
C ARG A 280 -7.03 2.80 -5.21
N TYR A 281 -7.94 3.61 -5.74
CA TYR A 281 -8.81 3.21 -6.83
C TYR A 281 -8.02 2.82 -8.09
N LEU A 282 -7.02 3.63 -8.49
CA LEU A 282 -6.16 3.30 -9.63
C LEU A 282 -5.38 2.00 -9.41
N GLN A 283 -4.84 1.78 -8.20
CA GLN A 283 -4.18 0.52 -7.83
C GLN A 283 -5.13 -0.68 -7.99
N ARG A 284 -6.37 -0.58 -7.48
CA ARG A 284 -7.38 -1.63 -7.65
C ARG A 284 -7.74 -1.84 -9.12
N ARG A 285 -7.85 -0.76 -9.90
CA ARG A 285 -8.14 -0.83 -11.34
C ARG A 285 -7.04 -1.56 -12.11
N CYS A 286 -5.76 -1.38 -11.78
CA CYS A 286 -4.66 -2.14 -12.40
C CYS A 286 -4.87 -3.65 -12.25
N ILE A 287 -5.28 -4.12 -11.07
CA ILE A 287 -5.53 -5.54 -10.81
C ILE A 287 -6.77 -6.01 -11.57
N MET A 288 -7.89 -5.29 -11.44
CA MET A 288 -9.15 -5.68 -12.08
C MET A 288 -9.13 -5.61 -13.61
N GLN A 289 -8.13 -4.96 -14.20
CA GLN A 289 -7.92 -4.91 -15.65
C GLN A 289 -6.89 -5.92 -16.15
N ASP A 290 -6.20 -6.64 -15.26
CA ASP A 290 -5.33 -7.73 -15.69
C ASP A 290 -6.19 -8.83 -16.35
N PRO A 291 -5.90 -9.24 -17.59
CA PRO A 291 -6.65 -10.28 -18.29
C PRO A 291 -6.74 -11.61 -17.53
N ASN A 292 -5.78 -11.87 -16.64
CA ASN A 292 -5.73 -13.08 -15.83
C ASN A 292 -6.47 -12.95 -14.49
N TRP A 293 -6.99 -11.77 -14.12
CA TRP A 293 -7.71 -11.60 -12.84
C TRP A 293 -9.01 -12.41 -12.80
N ASN A 294 -9.63 -12.66 -13.96
CA ASN A 294 -10.78 -13.56 -14.08
C ASN A 294 -11.91 -13.29 -13.06
N ASN A 295 -12.29 -12.01 -12.89
CA ASN A 295 -13.28 -11.57 -11.89
C ASN A 295 -12.97 -12.01 -10.45
N GLY A 296 -11.70 -12.25 -10.14
CA GLY A 296 -11.20 -12.75 -8.85
C GLY A 296 -10.97 -14.25 -8.78
N TYR A 297 -11.41 -15.03 -9.77
CA TYR A 297 -11.32 -16.50 -9.77
C TYR A 297 -10.07 -16.99 -10.50
N TYR A 298 -8.90 -16.50 -10.10
CA TYR A 298 -7.60 -16.85 -10.72
C TYR A 298 -6.85 -17.99 -10.01
N TYR A 299 -7.35 -18.50 -8.88
CA TYR A 299 -6.60 -19.41 -8.00
C TYR A 299 -6.18 -20.74 -8.66
N HIS A 300 -6.95 -21.22 -9.64
CA HIS A 300 -6.64 -22.42 -10.45
C HIS A 300 -6.15 -22.09 -11.85
N GLY A 301 -5.91 -20.81 -12.13
CA GLY A 301 -5.61 -20.29 -13.46
C GLY A 301 -4.31 -19.52 -13.53
N LYS A 302 -4.24 -18.60 -14.48
CA LYS A 302 -3.10 -17.68 -14.60
C LYS A 302 -3.21 -16.60 -13.53
N TYR A 303 -2.11 -16.33 -12.86
CA TYR A 303 -2.04 -15.29 -11.84
C TYR A 303 -2.02 -13.88 -12.45
N PRO A 304 -2.79 -12.89 -11.94
CA PRO A 304 -2.80 -11.50 -12.43
C PRO A 304 -1.57 -10.71 -11.96
N GLY A 305 -0.39 -11.20 -12.32
CA GLY A 305 0.88 -10.66 -11.84
C GLY A 305 1.19 -9.27 -12.38
N GLN A 306 0.75 -8.95 -13.61
CA GLN A 306 1.06 -7.67 -14.23
C GLN A 306 0.23 -6.53 -13.61
N GLY A 307 -1.05 -6.78 -13.32
CA GLY A 307 -1.90 -5.86 -12.57
C GLY A 307 -1.38 -5.63 -11.16
N MET A 308 -0.93 -6.70 -10.47
CA MET A 308 -0.32 -6.58 -9.14
C MET A 308 0.99 -5.81 -9.14
N LYS A 309 1.84 -6.05 -10.13
CA LYS A 309 3.09 -5.31 -10.32
C LYS A 309 2.80 -3.82 -10.48
N MET A 310 1.92 -3.43 -11.40
CA MET A 310 1.55 -2.03 -11.62
C MET A 310 0.93 -1.38 -10.37
N ALA A 311 0.04 -2.09 -9.67
CA ALA A 311 -0.55 -1.60 -8.42
C ALA A 311 0.55 -1.29 -7.38
N ARG A 312 1.56 -2.16 -7.27
CA ARG A 312 2.70 -1.93 -6.38
C ARG A 312 3.62 -0.81 -6.85
N GLU A 313 3.83 -0.64 -8.15
CA GLU A 313 4.64 0.45 -8.69
C GLU A 313 4.02 1.82 -8.33
N ILE A 314 2.71 1.97 -8.48
CA ILE A 314 1.95 3.15 -8.04
C ILE A 314 2.06 3.32 -6.51
N ALA A 315 1.98 2.23 -5.75
CA ALA A 315 2.14 2.29 -4.30
C ALA A 315 3.55 2.75 -3.89
N THR A 316 4.59 2.21 -4.54
CA THR A 316 5.99 2.54 -4.25
C THR A 316 6.27 4.02 -4.48
N THR A 317 5.74 4.62 -5.55
CA THR A 317 5.89 6.05 -5.85
C THR A 317 5.19 6.96 -4.83
N THR A 318 4.12 6.47 -4.19
CA THR A 318 3.28 7.25 -3.25
C THR A 318 3.66 7.07 -1.78
N TYR A 319 4.41 6.02 -1.41
CA TYR A 319 4.84 5.75 -0.03
C TYR A 319 6.15 6.43 0.37
N ARG A 320 6.83 7.05 -0.60
CA ARG A 320 8.12 7.74 -0.42
C ARG A 320 8.02 9.16 -0.94
N SER A 321 8.88 10.02 -0.40
CA SER A 321 8.80 11.46 -0.68
C SER A 321 9.63 11.90 -1.87
N GLY A 322 9.15 12.92 -2.59
CA GLY A 322 9.86 13.59 -3.69
C GLY A 322 11.35 13.90 -3.41
N PRO A 323 11.69 14.54 -2.28
CA PRO A 323 13.09 14.85 -1.95
C PRO A 323 13.99 13.62 -1.85
N GLU A 324 13.45 12.50 -1.37
CA GLU A 324 14.20 11.25 -1.29
C GLU A 324 14.49 10.66 -2.68
N TRP A 325 13.53 10.74 -3.60
CA TRP A 325 13.73 10.29 -4.98
C TRP A 325 14.88 11.03 -5.67
N GLU A 326 14.96 12.35 -5.47
CA GLU A 326 16.05 13.17 -6.01
C GLU A 326 17.41 12.76 -5.44
N ILE A 327 17.51 12.58 -4.12
CA ILE A 327 18.77 12.20 -3.45
C ILE A 327 19.25 10.81 -3.91
N ARG A 328 18.34 9.84 -4.00
CA ARG A 328 18.69 8.45 -4.31
C ARG A 328 19.05 8.27 -5.79
N PHE A 329 18.22 8.80 -6.69
CA PHE A 329 18.27 8.46 -8.11
C PHE A 329 18.66 9.64 -9.00
N SER A 330 18.17 10.85 -8.71
CA SER A 330 18.30 12.02 -9.58
C SER A 330 18.07 11.63 -11.05
N ARG A 331 19.00 11.98 -11.96
CA ARG A 331 18.97 11.60 -13.38
C ARG A 331 19.93 10.45 -13.74
N LYS A 332 20.30 9.59 -12.78
CA LYS A 332 21.20 8.45 -13.05
C LYS A 332 20.57 7.49 -14.07
N LYS A 333 21.36 7.10 -15.06
CA LYS A 333 20.96 6.23 -16.17
C LYS A 333 21.57 4.85 -16.02
N LEU A 334 20.84 3.85 -16.52
CA LEU A 334 21.36 2.50 -16.73
C LEU A 334 22.35 2.50 -17.91
N SER A 335 23.31 1.58 -17.89
CA SER A 335 24.20 1.34 -19.04
C SER A 335 23.43 0.64 -20.16
N GLY A 336 23.56 1.13 -21.40
CA GLY A 336 22.96 0.50 -22.58
C GLY A 336 22.34 1.52 -23.54
N ASN A 337 21.71 1.00 -24.59
CA ASN A 337 21.02 1.82 -25.59
C ASN A 337 19.66 2.28 -25.05
N VAL A 338 19.27 3.52 -25.39
CA VAL A 338 17.96 4.08 -25.04
C VAL A 338 16.87 3.37 -25.85
N SER A 339 15.81 2.96 -25.16
CA SER A 339 14.61 2.36 -25.74
C SER A 339 13.37 2.76 -24.92
N LEU A 340 12.20 2.19 -25.21
CA LEU A 340 11.01 2.35 -24.36
C LEU A 340 11.06 1.50 -23.08
N CYS A 341 12.10 0.67 -22.92
CA CYS A 341 12.41 0.00 -21.66
C CYS A 341 13.14 0.94 -20.68
N PRO A 342 13.23 0.58 -19.39
CA PRO A 342 13.87 1.41 -18.37
C PRO A 342 15.23 1.96 -18.83
N THR A 343 15.37 3.28 -18.77
CA THR A 343 16.58 4.05 -19.08
C THR A 343 17.19 4.65 -17.81
N PHE A 344 16.37 4.99 -16.82
CA PHE A 344 16.79 5.57 -15.55
C PHE A 344 16.80 4.52 -14.43
N GLU A 345 17.70 4.68 -13.46
CA GLU A 345 17.80 3.79 -12.30
C GLU A 345 16.48 3.71 -11.51
N ILE A 346 15.73 4.82 -11.43
CA ILE A 346 14.42 4.86 -10.76
C ILE A 346 13.37 3.98 -11.44
N GLU A 347 13.38 3.91 -12.77
CA GLU A 347 12.45 3.07 -13.54
C GLU A 347 12.72 1.59 -13.25
N SER A 348 14.00 1.18 -13.29
CA SER A 348 14.39 -0.19 -12.92
C SER A 348 14.12 -0.52 -11.46
N TYR A 349 14.24 0.47 -10.56
CA TYR A 349 13.92 0.29 -9.15
C TYR A 349 12.43 0.04 -8.93
N ILE A 350 11.57 0.85 -9.54
CA ILE A 350 10.11 0.72 -9.45
C ILE A 350 9.68 -0.65 -10.01
N ASP A 351 10.18 -1.00 -11.20
CA ASP A 351 9.93 -2.28 -11.85
C ASP A 351 10.27 -3.48 -10.95
N TYR A 352 11.44 -3.42 -10.32
CA TYR A 352 11.88 -4.44 -9.37
C TYR A 352 10.96 -4.55 -8.17
N GLN A 353 10.61 -3.43 -7.53
CA GLN A 353 9.75 -3.47 -6.34
C GLN A 353 8.36 -4.01 -6.65
N GLY A 354 7.83 -3.70 -7.82
CA GLY A 354 6.59 -4.29 -8.32
C GLY A 354 6.71 -5.81 -8.48
N ALA A 355 7.76 -6.27 -9.17
CA ALA A 355 8.02 -7.69 -9.42
C ALA A 355 8.26 -8.51 -8.14
N GLN A 356 8.87 -7.93 -7.11
CA GLN A 356 9.08 -8.59 -5.82
C GLN A 356 7.80 -8.72 -4.99
N PHE A 357 6.91 -7.74 -5.08
CA PHE A 357 5.67 -7.75 -4.31
C PHE A 357 4.62 -8.69 -4.89
N MET A 358 4.51 -8.76 -6.22
CA MET A 358 3.47 -9.53 -6.89
C MET A 358 3.49 -11.03 -6.51
N SER A 359 4.62 -11.60 -6.07
CA SER A 359 4.70 -13.01 -5.66
C SER A 359 4.35 -13.28 -4.20
N LYS A 360 4.12 -12.22 -3.41
CA LYS A 360 4.02 -12.33 -1.94
C LYS A 360 2.63 -11.99 -1.40
N TYR A 361 1.82 -11.26 -2.16
CA TYR A 361 0.52 -10.75 -1.72
C TYR A 361 -0.59 -11.22 -2.66
N ASP A 362 -1.76 -11.56 -2.12
CA ASP A 362 -2.91 -12.00 -2.91
C ASP A 362 -3.64 -10.79 -3.56
N PRO A 363 -3.93 -10.84 -4.88
CA PRO A 363 -4.58 -9.75 -5.60
C PRO A 363 -5.94 -9.35 -5.03
N ASN A 364 -6.82 -10.32 -4.75
CA ASN A 364 -8.13 -10.02 -4.18
C ASN A 364 -7.99 -9.39 -2.79
N SER A 365 -7.13 -9.94 -1.93
CA SER A 365 -6.86 -9.37 -0.61
C SER A 365 -6.44 -7.89 -0.68
N LEU A 366 -5.66 -7.50 -1.71
CA LEU A 366 -5.31 -6.09 -1.91
C LEU A 366 -6.55 -5.26 -2.23
N LEU A 367 -7.46 -5.76 -3.08
CA LEU A 367 -8.72 -5.08 -3.40
C LEU A 367 -9.56 -4.83 -2.14
N TYR A 368 -9.71 -5.85 -1.28
CA TYR A 368 -10.55 -5.79 -0.09
C TYR A 368 -9.96 -4.86 0.97
N ILE A 369 -8.69 -5.03 1.35
CA ILE A 369 -8.03 -4.15 2.33
C ILE A 369 -7.98 -2.70 1.82
N SER A 370 -7.69 -2.50 0.52
CA SER A 370 -7.68 -1.18 -0.11
C SER A 370 -9.06 -0.51 -0.09
N LYS A 371 -10.13 -1.28 -0.31
CA LYS A 371 -11.51 -0.79 -0.20
C LYS A 371 -11.88 -0.44 1.24
N ALA A 372 -11.50 -1.27 2.21
CA ALA A 372 -11.72 -1.00 3.65
C ALA A 372 -11.08 0.33 4.07
N MET A 373 -9.86 0.62 3.60
CA MET A 373 -9.21 1.91 3.84
C MET A 373 -9.99 3.09 3.24
N ASP A 374 -10.55 2.95 2.03
CA ASP A 374 -11.32 4.02 1.39
C ASP A 374 -12.66 4.28 2.07
N LEU A 375 -13.28 3.24 2.63
CA LEU A 375 -14.53 3.33 3.37
C LEU A 375 -14.35 3.88 4.78
N PHE A 376 -13.12 3.99 5.28
CA PHE A 376 -12.88 4.45 6.63
C PHE A 376 -13.25 5.93 6.82
N ASP A 377 -14.27 6.15 7.63
CA ASP A 377 -14.63 7.43 8.23
C ASP A 377 -15.04 7.20 9.70
N ILE A 378 -14.31 7.79 10.64
CA ILE A 378 -14.61 7.64 12.07
C ILE A 378 -15.93 8.31 12.49
N SER A 379 -16.50 9.14 11.62
CA SER A 379 -17.79 9.82 11.83
C SER A 379 -18.97 9.13 11.20
N ASP A 380 -18.80 7.98 10.54
CA ASP A 380 -19.93 7.21 10.03
C ASP A 380 -20.95 6.93 11.15
N GLY A 381 -22.20 7.33 10.93
CA GLY A 381 -23.27 7.26 11.92
C GLY A 381 -23.37 8.45 12.90
N TYR A 382 -22.53 9.48 12.74
CA TYR A 382 -22.48 10.69 13.59
C TYR A 382 -22.62 11.97 12.76
N SER A 383 -22.91 13.11 13.40
CA SER A 383 -23.16 14.35 12.65
C SER A 383 -21.89 15.07 12.21
N SER A 384 -20.73 14.71 12.78
CA SER A 384 -19.45 15.32 12.46
C SER A 384 -18.25 14.45 12.85
N LEU A 385 -17.06 14.76 12.29
CA LEU A 385 -15.78 14.18 12.70
C LEU A 385 -15.50 14.36 14.20
N VAL A 386 -15.91 15.49 14.79
CA VAL A 386 -15.73 15.73 16.23
C VAL A 386 -16.56 14.74 17.05
N GLU A 387 -17.84 14.56 16.71
CA GLU A 387 -18.70 13.57 17.39
C GLU A 387 -18.22 12.13 17.22
N GLY A 388 -17.76 11.77 16.01
CA GLY A 388 -17.14 10.47 15.76
C GLY A 388 -15.93 10.24 16.67
N LEU A 389 -15.09 11.26 16.86
CA LEU A 389 -13.88 11.21 17.70
C LEU A 389 -14.14 11.32 19.20
N GLN A 390 -15.26 11.89 19.65
CA GLN A 390 -15.65 11.95 21.08
C GLN A 390 -15.76 10.57 21.73
N ARG A 391 -15.95 9.53 20.92
CA ARG A 391 -15.98 8.14 21.38
C ARG A 391 -14.61 7.65 21.86
N VAL A 392 -13.52 8.20 21.34
CA VAL A 392 -12.17 7.87 21.81
C VAL A 392 -11.97 8.58 23.15
N ARG A 393 -12.04 7.82 24.26
CA ARG A 393 -11.94 8.38 25.63
C ARG A 393 -10.55 8.28 26.25
N CYS A 394 -9.64 7.57 25.60
CA CYS A 394 -8.31 7.27 26.12
C CYS A 394 -7.26 8.28 25.62
N PRO A 395 -6.16 8.49 26.36
CA PRO A 395 -5.06 9.31 25.88
C PRO A 395 -4.52 8.82 24.53
N ILE A 396 -4.35 9.76 23.61
CA ILE A 396 -3.94 9.48 22.24
C ILE A 396 -2.68 10.25 21.84
N MET A 397 -1.78 9.58 21.12
CA MET A 397 -0.63 10.19 20.47
C MET A 397 -0.80 10.10 18.96
N VAL A 398 -0.78 11.26 18.30
CA VAL A 398 -0.83 11.38 16.83
C VAL A 398 0.56 11.74 16.31
N MET A 399 1.09 10.95 15.38
CA MET A 399 2.37 11.18 14.73
C MET A 399 2.19 11.23 13.21
N GLY A 400 2.82 12.20 12.55
CA GLY A 400 2.78 12.35 11.09
C GLY A 400 4.17 12.63 10.52
N VAL A 401 4.36 12.30 9.25
CA VAL A 401 5.62 12.54 8.53
C VAL A 401 5.43 13.74 7.60
N GLN A 402 6.31 14.74 7.71
CA GLN A 402 6.19 16.00 6.95
C GLN A 402 6.16 15.80 5.44
N SER A 403 6.85 14.78 4.96
CA SER A 403 7.02 14.47 3.54
C SER A 403 6.07 13.38 3.04
N ASP A 404 5.08 12.96 3.86
CA ASP A 404 4.03 12.02 3.47
C ASP A 404 3.11 12.68 2.43
N ILE A 405 2.83 11.96 1.34
CA ILE A 405 1.93 12.41 0.28
C ILE A 405 0.66 11.56 0.19
N LEU A 406 0.62 10.41 0.87
CA LEU A 406 -0.55 9.53 0.93
C LEU A 406 -1.49 9.95 2.05
N PHE A 407 -0.93 10.16 3.23
CA PHE A 407 -1.60 10.75 4.40
C PHE A 407 -0.86 12.03 4.78
N PRO A 408 -1.04 13.12 4.01
CA PRO A 408 -0.22 14.31 4.19
C PRO A 408 -0.28 14.85 5.61
N VAL A 409 0.81 15.47 6.08
CA VAL A 409 0.97 15.91 7.48
C VAL A 409 -0.17 16.79 8.00
N TRP A 410 -0.87 17.50 7.11
CA TRP A 410 -2.05 18.29 7.49
C TRP A 410 -3.20 17.43 8.02
N GLN A 411 -3.36 16.17 7.59
CA GLN A 411 -4.37 15.24 8.11
C GLN A 411 -4.08 14.82 9.55
N GLN A 412 -2.81 14.57 9.89
CA GLN A 412 -2.45 14.29 11.29
C GLN A 412 -2.63 15.52 12.18
N ARG A 413 -2.35 16.72 11.65
CA ARG A 413 -2.63 17.98 12.37
C ARG A 413 -4.14 18.22 12.54
N GLU A 414 -4.93 17.91 11.52
CA GLU A 414 -6.40 17.97 11.58
C GLU A 414 -6.94 16.99 12.60
N LEU A 415 -6.54 15.72 12.55
CA LEU A 415 -6.91 14.71 13.54
C LEU A 415 -6.59 15.17 14.97
N ALA A 416 -5.38 15.69 15.21
CA ALA A 416 -5.00 16.21 16.53
C ALA A 416 -5.89 17.39 16.98
N LYS A 417 -6.26 18.30 16.07
CA LYS A 417 -7.18 19.41 16.37
C LYS A 417 -8.59 18.92 16.69
N LEU A 418 -9.11 17.98 15.90
CA LEU A 418 -10.45 17.41 16.08
C LEU A 418 -10.54 16.62 17.39
N LEU A 419 -9.49 15.87 17.75
CA LEU A 419 -9.39 15.19 19.05
C LEU A 419 -9.44 16.18 20.22
N HIS A 420 -8.74 17.30 20.11
CA HIS A 420 -8.79 18.34 21.13
C HIS A 420 -10.20 18.97 21.26
N GLN A 421 -10.87 19.21 20.13
CA GLN A 421 -12.26 19.67 20.11
C GLN A 421 -13.23 18.62 20.68
N ALA A 422 -12.91 17.34 20.53
CA ALA A 422 -13.64 16.21 21.09
C ALA A 422 -13.35 15.97 22.59
N GLY A 423 -12.50 16.80 23.22
CA GLY A 423 -12.19 16.74 24.65
C GLY A 423 -11.04 15.82 25.04
N GLN A 424 -10.17 15.44 24.09
CA GLN A 424 -8.96 14.62 24.33
C GLN A 424 -7.68 15.43 24.50
#